data_AF-A0A7K3S5F0-F1
#
_entry.id   AF-A0A7K3S5F0-F1
#
_cell.length_a   1.000
_cell.length_b   1.000
_cell.length_c   1.000
_cell.angle_alpha   90.00
_cell.angle_beta   90.00
_cell.angle_gamma   90.00
#
_symmetry.space_group_name_H-M   'P 1'
#
loop_
_entity.id
_entity.type
_entity.pdbx_description
1 polymer ?
#
loop_
_entity_poly.entity_id
_entity_poly.type
_entity_poly.pdbx_seq_one_letter_code
_entity_poly.pdbx_strand_id
1 'polypeptide(L)'
;AARPLLDLIADHPGVLLAGARHRAPDRVARQLEAVAHAFFDFHDSCPPLPAGDEKPSAAHRARLAIAEAAGTVLAGGLSLLGIRAPEHL
;
A
#
# COMPACT_ATOMS: atom_id res chain seq x y z
N ALA A 1 -1.85 -11.45 -8.33
CA ALA A 1 -2.30 -10.12 -7.89
C ALA A 1 -1.40 -9.48 -6.83
N ALA A 2 -0.98 -10.19 -5.77
CA ALA A 2 -0.19 -9.57 -4.69
C ALA A 2 1.23 -9.09 -5.08
N ARG A 3 1.85 -9.71 -6.09
CA ARG A 3 3.26 -9.46 -6.45
C ARG A 3 3.56 -8.01 -6.85
N PRO A 4 2.81 -7.38 -7.79
CA PRO A 4 2.99 -5.95 -8.10
C PRO A 4 2.94 -5.03 -6.88
N LEU A 5 2.00 -5.26 -5.97
CA LEU A 5 1.88 -4.47 -4.73
C LEU A 5 3.10 -4.65 -3.82
N LEU A 6 3.55 -5.90 -3.65
CA LEU A 6 4.74 -6.21 -2.85
C LEU A 6 6.00 -5.56 -3.41
N ASP A 7 6.17 -5.56 -4.72
CA ASP A 7 7.32 -4.93 -5.37
C ASP A 7 7.29 -3.40 -5.15
N LEU A 8 6.13 -2.75 -5.29
CA LEU A 8 5.97 -1.31 -5.02
C LEU A 8 6.21 -0.94 -3.54
N ILE A 9 5.79 -1.79 -2.60
CA ILE A 9 6.06 -1.61 -1.17
C ILE A 9 7.56 -1.73 -0.90
N ALA A 10 8.22 -2.72 -1.50
CA ALA A 10 9.65 -2.94 -1.33
C ALA A 10 10.49 -1.78 -1.90
N ASP A 11 10.05 -1.17 -3.00
CA ASP A 11 10.73 -0.03 -3.64
C ASP A 11 10.55 1.30 -2.90
N HIS A 12 9.55 1.41 -2.01
CA HIS A 12 9.17 2.66 -1.37
C HIS A 12 10.34 3.41 -0.68
N PRO A 13 11.20 2.77 0.13
CA PRO A 13 12.35 3.46 0.75
C PRO A 13 13.31 4.07 -0.29
N GLY A 14 13.51 3.39 -1.42
CA GLY A 14 14.34 3.88 -2.52
C GLY A 14 13.73 5.11 -3.19
N VAL A 15 12.42 5.09 -3.42
CA VAL A 15 11.68 6.25 -3.95
C VAL A 15 11.76 7.44 -3.01
N LEU A 16 11.60 7.23 -1.70
CA LEU A 16 11.74 8.31 -0.71
C LEU A 16 13.13 8.94 -0.75
N LEU A 17 14.19 8.13 -0.78
CA LEU A 17 15.56 8.60 -0.84
C LEU A 17 15.84 9.38 -2.13
N ALA A 18 15.34 8.88 -3.27
CA ALA A 18 15.46 9.57 -4.56
C ALA A 18 14.69 10.89 -4.57
N GLY A 19 13.45 10.90 -4.06
CA GLY A 19 12.61 12.09 -3.95
C GLY A 19 13.29 13.18 -3.10
N ALA A 20 13.87 12.80 -1.96
CA ALA A 20 14.63 13.71 -1.11
C ALA A 20 15.89 14.26 -1.79
N ARG A 21 16.72 13.38 -2.40
CA ARG A 21 17.97 13.78 -3.07
C ARG A 21 17.74 14.75 -4.23
N HIS A 22 16.67 14.53 -4.99
CA HIS A 22 16.36 15.32 -6.18
C HIS A 22 15.36 16.46 -5.91
N ARG A 23 14.92 16.64 -4.65
CA ARG A 23 13.87 17.60 -4.27
C ARG A 23 12.60 17.45 -5.14
N ALA A 24 12.18 16.21 -5.36
CA ALA A 24 11.10 15.84 -6.26
C ALA A 24 9.96 15.15 -5.47
N PRO A 25 9.15 15.91 -4.71
CA PRO A 25 8.04 15.36 -3.92
C PRO A 25 6.94 14.74 -4.78
N ASP A 26 6.81 15.18 -6.04
CA ASP A 26 5.90 14.62 -7.03
C ASP A 26 6.20 13.15 -7.33
N ARG A 27 7.46 12.71 -7.23
CA ARG A 27 7.82 11.28 -7.38
C ARG A 27 7.23 10.43 -6.26
N VAL A 28 7.21 10.95 -5.04
CA VAL A 28 6.58 10.27 -3.90
C VAL A 28 5.08 10.19 -4.15
N ALA A 29 4.43 11.29 -4.55
CA ALA A 29 2.99 11.29 -4.85
C ALA A 29 2.61 10.26 -5.92
N ARG A 30 3.35 10.18 -7.04
CA ARG A 30 3.10 9.18 -8.10
C ARG A 30 3.30 7.75 -7.63
N GLN A 31 4.29 7.50 -6.77
CA GLN A 31 4.48 6.16 -6.18
C GLN A 31 3.31 5.79 -5.27
N LEU A 32 2.82 6.72 -4.46
CA LEU A 32 1.66 6.46 -3.59
C LEU A 32 0.40 6.18 -4.41
N GLU A 33 0.21 6.89 -5.52
CA GLU A 33 -0.87 6.61 -6.47
C GLU A 33 -0.75 5.21 -7.07
N ALA A 34 0.46 4.80 -7.49
CA ALA A 34 0.71 3.45 -7.99
C ALA A 34 0.45 2.36 -6.93
N VAL A 35 0.87 2.59 -5.68
CA VAL A 35 0.61 1.69 -4.54
C VAL A 35 -0.89 1.57 -4.28
N ALA A 36 -1.62 2.69 -4.28
CA ALA A 36 -3.07 2.70 -4.07
C ALA A 36 -3.80 1.93 -5.18
N HIS A 37 -3.41 2.12 -6.45
CA HIS A 37 -3.99 1.39 -7.56
C HIS A 37 -3.73 -0.13 -7.46
N ALA A 38 -2.48 -0.52 -7.22
CA ALA A 38 -2.11 -1.93 -7.04
C ALA A 38 -2.79 -2.57 -5.81
N PHE A 39 -3.07 -1.77 -4.78
CA PHE A 39 -3.84 -2.21 -3.62
C PHE A 39 -5.29 -2.52 -3.99
N PHE A 40 -5.97 -1.66 -4.75
CA PHE A 40 -7.33 -1.93 -5.20
C PHE A 40 -7.41 -3.18 -6.08
N ASP A 41 -6.48 -3.34 -7.03
CA ASP A 41 -6.39 -4.57 -7.85
C ASP A 41 -6.18 -5.83 -7.00
N PHE A 42 -5.31 -5.75 -5.99
CA PHE A 42 -5.08 -6.83 -5.05
C PHE A 42 -6.33 -7.14 -4.21
N HIS A 43 -7.00 -6.11 -3.71
CA HIS A 43 -8.19 -6.24 -2.88
C HIS A 43 -9.35 -6.91 -3.64
N ASP A 44 -9.60 -6.47 -4.88
CA ASP A 44 -10.69 -6.98 -5.71
C ASP A 44 -10.45 -8.43 -6.15
N SER A 45 -9.20 -8.79 -6.43
CA SER A 45 -8.85 -10.15 -6.87
C SER A 45 -8.64 -11.14 -5.72
N CYS A 46 -8.26 -10.66 -4.53
CA CYS A 46 -7.93 -11.48 -3.38
C CYS A 46 -8.36 -10.78 -2.07
N PRO A 47 -9.65 -10.82 -1.71
CA PRO A 47 -10.15 -10.20 -0.49
C PRO A 47 -9.34 -10.65 0.75
N PRO A 48 -8.88 -9.70 1.59
CA PRO A 48 -8.11 -10.02 2.80
C PRO A 48 -8.94 -10.71 3.87
N LEU A 49 -10.22 -10.35 3.97
CA LEU A 49 -11.13 -10.87 4.97
C LEU A 49 -11.96 -12.02 4.38
N PRO A 50 -12.26 -13.07 5.18
CA PRO A 50 -13.21 -14.10 4.79
C PRO A 50 -14.60 -13.51 4.56
N ALA A 51 -15.39 -14.12 3.65
CA ALA A 51 -16.76 -13.70 3.37
C ALA A 51 -17.76 -14.83 3.64
N GLY A 52 -18.95 -14.46 4.15
CA GLY A 52 -20.02 -15.42 4.46
C GLY A 52 -19.59 -16.46 5.50
N ASP A 53 -19.73 -17.73 5.15
CA ASP A 53 -19.39 -18.87 6.01
C ASP A 53 -17.92 -19.32 5.89
N GLU A 54 -17.10 -18.58 5.14
CA GLU A 54 -15.68 -18.91 4.99
C GLU A 54 -14.92 -18.77 6.32
N LYS A 55 -14.16 -19.80 6.67
CA LYS A 55 -13.37 -19.79 7.90
C LYS A 55 -12.07 -19.01 7.71
N PRO A 56 -11.65 -18.19 8.69
CA PRO A 56 -10.34 -17.56 8.69
C PRO A 56 -9.21 -18.58 8.48
N SER A 57 -8.30 -18.28 7.55
CA SER A 57 -7.22 -19.18 7.17
C SER A 57 -5.87 -18.45 7.14
N ALA A 58 -4.77 -19.20 7.00
CA ALA A 58 -3.44 -18.62 6.87
C ALA A 58 -3.33 -17.70 5.64
N ALA A 59 -4.07 -17.98 4.56
CA ALA A 59 -4.12 -17.13 3.37
C ALA A 59 -4.72 -15.76 3.70
N HIS A 60 -5.83 -15.71 4.44
CA HIS A 60 -6.45 -14.45 4.89
C HIS A 60 -5.49 -13.63 5.75
N ARG A 61 -4.79 -14.28 6.70
CA ARG A 61 -3.79 -13.59 7.52
C ARG A 61 -2.65 -13.00 6.69
N ALA A 62 -2.15 -13.76 5.71
CA ALA A 62 -1.11 -13.26 4.81
C ALA A 62 -1.61 -12.07 3.98
N ARG A 63 -2.82 -12.13 3.45
CA ARG A 63 -3.43 -11.03 2.68
C ARG A 63 -3.67 -9.79 3.53
N LEU A 64 -4.12 -9.97 4.78
CA LEU A 64 -4.28 -8.87 5.73
C LEU A 64 -2.95 -8.19 6.02
N ALA A 65 -1.88 -8.95 6.26
CA ALA A 65 -0.55 -8.38 6.49
C ALA A 65 -0.05 -7.55 5.27
N ILE A 66 -0.38 -7.98 4.05
CA ILE A 66 -0.08 -7.21 2.84
C ILE A 66 -0.87 -5.91 2.79
N ALA A 67 -2.17 -5.95 3.14
CA ALA A 67 -3.01 -4.76 3.22
C ALA A 67 -2.51 -3.75 4.27
N GLU A 68 -2.10 -4.23 5.45
CA GLU A 68 -1.50 -3.41 6.51
C GLU A 68 -0.18 -2.77 6.07
N ALA A 69 0.67 -3.52 5.35
CA ALA A 69 1.90 -2.99 4.79
C ALA A 69 1.65 -1.88 3.77
N ALA A 70 0.67 -2.06 2.87
CA ALA A 70 0.24 -1.02 1.92
C ALA A 70 -0.29 0.22 2.65
N GLY A 71 -1.15 0.03 3.66
CA GLY A 71 -1.68 1.11 4.50
C GLY A 71 -0.57 1.90 5.20
N THR A 72 0.45 1.22 5.71
CA THR A 72 1.62 1.85 6.36
C THR A 72 2.40 2.74 5.39
N VAL A 73 2.64 2.25 4.17
CA VAL A 73 3.32 3.02 3.11
C VAL A 73 2.51 4.26 2.73
N LEU A 74 1.20 4.10 2.53
CA LEU A 74 0.30 5.20 2.17
C LEU A 74 0.24 6.26 3.28
N ALA A 75 0.00 5.86 4.54
CA ALA A 75 -0.08 6.77 5.67
C ALA A 75 1.24 7.51 5.91
N GLY A 76 2.37 6.81 5.85
CA GLY A 76 3.70 7.41 5.99
C GLY A 76 4.02 8.39 4.86
N GLY A 77 3.78 7.99 3.61
CA GLY A 77 4.02 8.84 2.45
C GLY A 77 3.13 10.09 2.41
N LEU A 78 1.84 9.96 2.72
CA LEU A 78 0.91 11.11 2.80
C LEU A 78 1.35 12.08 3.90
N SER A 79 1.78 11.57 5.05
CA SER A 79 2.30 12.40 6.14
C SER A 79 3.52 13.22 5.71
N LEU A 80 4.42 12.64 4.91
CA LEU A 80 5.57 13.37 4.34
C LEU A 80 5.16 14.46 3.34
N LEU A 81 3.99 14.32 2.69
CA LEU A 81 3.40 15.33 1.82
C LEU A 81 2.58 16.38 2.59
N GLY A 82 2.52 16.31 3.92
CA GLY A 82 1.73 17.21 4.75
C GLY A 82 0.23 16.88 4.74
N ILE A 83 -0.16 15.68 4.30
CA ILE A 83 -1.53 15.23 4.21
C ILE A 83 -1.78 14.21 5.33
N ARG A 84 -2.78 14.46 6.18
CA ARG A 84 -3.21 13.48 7.17
C ARG A 84 -4.05 12.40 6.48
N ALA A 85 -3.59 11.16 6.53
CA ALA A 85 -4.39 10.02 6.09
C ALA A 85 -5.57 9.79 7.08
N PRO A 86 -6.82 9.71 6.61
CA PRO A 86 -7.95 9.38 7.48
C PRO A 86 -7.92 7.90 7.87
N GLU A 87 -8.44 7.58 9.06
CA GLU A 87 -8.58 6.18 9.51
C GLU A 87 -9.69 5.43 8.73
N HIS A 88 -10.70 6.16 8.26
CA HIS A 88 -11.83 5.67 7.46
C HIS A 88 -12.22 6.73 6.41
N LEU A 89 -12.62 6.29 5.21
CA LEU A 89 -13.13 7.14 4.13
C LEU A 89 -14.64 7.38 4.24
#